data_AF-A0A3A8ZX42-F1
#
_entry.id   AF-A0A3A8ZX42-F1
#
_cell.length_a   1.000
_cell.length_b   1.000
_cell.length_c   1.000
_cell.angle_alpha   90.00
_cell.angle_beta   90.00
_cell.angle_gamma   90.00
#
_symmetry.space_group_name_H-M   'P 1'
#
loop_
_entity.id
_entity.type
_entity.pdbx_description
1 polymer ?
#
loop_
_entity_poly.entity_id
_entity_poly.type
_entity_poly.pdbx_seq_one_letter_code
_entity_poly.pdbx_strand_id
1 'polypeptide(L)'
;MLILKGNVGKSVVLQSLIESYPDSYTIVYDKEPIATIPTYYVSSKEFNLEDLCESIKREIESECRSRSMIIVYTNLHESEIGCIKSLVEKFESDHFCRWGVVMCKE
;
A
#
# COMPACT_ATOMS: atom_id res chain seq x y z
N MET A 1 10.35 -7.03 1.38
CA MET A 1 8.93 -6.78 1.14
C MET A 1 8.11 -8.00 1.57
N LEU A 2 6.97 -7.78 2.20
CA LEU A 2 6.01 -8.81 2.59
C LEU A 2 4.77 -8.75 1.68
N ILE A 3 4.28 -9.89 1.20
CA ILE A 3 3.02 -9.99 0.46
C ILE A 3 2.00 -10.74 1.31
N LEU A 4 0.89 -10.08 1.63
CA LEU A 4 -0.20 -10.65 2.41
C LEU A 4 -1.39 -10.94 1.49
N LYS A 5 -1.66 -12.22 1.28
CA LYS A 5 -2.78 -12.69 0.46
C LYS A 5 -3.94 -13.10 1.34
N GLY A 6 -5.16 -12.77 0.91
CA GLY A 6 -6.35 -13.29 1.57
C GLY A 6 -7.64 -12.72 1.01
N ASN A 7 -8.71 -13.50 1.08
CA ASN A 7 -10.03 -13.08 0.64
C ASN A 7 -10.81 -12.29 1.71
N VAL A 8 -10.47 -12.49 2.99
CA VAL A 8 -11.15 -11.89 4.15
C VAL A 8 -10.15 -11.50 5.24
N GLY A 9 -10.55 -10.61 6.16
CA GLY A 9 -9.76 -10.26 7.35
C GLY A 9 -8.56 -9.32 7.11
N LYS A 10 -8.23 -9.00 5.86
CA LYS A 10 -7.11 -8.09 5.53
C LYS A 10 -7.22 -6.72 6.20
N SER A 11 -8.43 -6.17 6.34
CA SER A 11 -8.66 -4.88 7.02
C SER A 11 -8.32 -4.93 8.51
N VAL A 12 -8.53 -6.05 9.20
CA VAL A 12 -8.16 -6.24 10.60
C VAL A 12 -6.64 -6.23 10.76
N VAL A 13 -5.94 -6.90 9.85
CA VAL A 13 -4.48 -6.90 9.82
C VAL A 13 -3.95 -5.50 9.49
N LEU A 14 -4.56 -4.81 8.52
CA LEU A 14 -4.22 -3.43 8.16
C LEU A 14 -4.33 -2.50 9.37
N GLN A 15 -5.45 -2.56 10.10
CA GLN A 15 -5.64 -1.75 11.31
C GLN A 15 -4.55 -2.03 12.35
N SER A 16 -4.24 -3.30 12.61
CA SER A 16 -3.20 -3.70 13.56
C SER A 16 -1.82 -3.17 13.17
N LEU A 17 -1.49 -3.15 11.86
CA LEU A 17 -0.23 -2.60 11.36
C LEU A 17 -0.16 -1.09 11.54
N ILE A 18 -1.23 -0.34 11.20
CA ILE A 18 -1.26 1.11 11.37
C ILE A 18 -1.11 1.50 12.84
N GLU A 19 -1.80 0.80 13.75
CA GLU A 19 -1.72 1.04 15.19
C GLU A 19 -0.32 0.73 15.75
N SER A 20 0.36 -0.28 15.20
CA SER A 20 1.72 -0.67 15.63
C SER A 20 2.82 0.20 15.03
N TYR A 21 2.57 0.83 13.87
CA TYR A 21 3.52 1.65 13.11
C TYR A 21 2.89 3.01 12.75
N PRO A 22 2.85 3.97 13.71
CA PRO A 22 2.14 5.24 13.52
C PRO A 22 2.72 6.15 12.43
N ASP A 23 3.98 5.95 12.04
CA ASP A 23 4.66 6.66 10.95
C ASP A 23 4.59 5.89 9.61
N SER A 24 3.77 4.84 9.54
CA SER A 24 3.53 4.12 8.29
C SER A 24 2.81 5.00 7.27
N TYR A 25 3.13 4.78 6.00
CA TYR A 25 2.36 5.32 4.89
C TYR A 25 1.45 4.23 4.34
N THR A 26 0.15 4.48 4.39
CA THR A 26 -0.85 3.48 4.07
C THR A 26 -1.81 3.99 3.02
N ILE A 27 -1.94 3.22 1.93
CA ILE A 27 -2.91 3.44 0.87
C ILE A 27 -3.85 2.25 0.73
N VAL A 28 -5.13 2.54 0.54
CA VAL A 28 -6.16 1.61 0.11
C VAL A 28 -6.50 1.91 -1.35
N TYR A 29 -6.10 1.03 -2.25
CA TYR A 29 -6.48 1.05 -3.66
C TYR A 29 -7.55 -0.02 -3.92
N ASP A 30 -8.81 0.40 -3.95
CA ASP A 30 -9.94 -0.50 -4.10
C ASP A 30 -11.16 0.23 -4.69
N LYS A 31 -12.24 -0.51 -4.94
CA LYS A 31 -13.52 0.00 -5.45
C LYS A 31 -14.27 0.88 -4.46
N GLU A 32 -14.00 0.71 -3.17
CA GLU A 32 -14.64 1.39 -2.04
C GLU A 32 -13.65 1.59 -0.89
N PRO A 33 -13.78 2.66 -0.08
CA PRO A 33 -12.91 2.90 1.07
C PRO A 33 -13.20 1.96 2.23
N ILE A 34 -12.21 1.74 3.10
CA ILE A 34 -12.40 1.05 4.38
C ILE A 34 -12.82 2.08 5.42
N ALA A 35 -14.13 2.25 5.62
CA ALA A 35 -14.70 3.35 6.40
C ALA A 35 -14.19 3.49 7.85
N THR A 36 -13.72 2.41 8.47
CA THR A 36 -13.31 2.39 9.89
C THR A 36 -11.83 2.68 10.10
N ILE A 37 -11.02 2.80 9.04
CA ILE A 37 -9.57 2.95 9.14
C ILE A 37 -9.16 4.27 8.47
N PRO A 38 -8.47 5.18 9.16
CA PRO A 38 -8.04 6.45 8.58
C PRO A 38 -6.86 6.22 7.62
N THR A 39 -7.18 5.88 6.38
CA THR A 39 -6.20 5.60 5.31
C THR A 39 -6.38 6.56 4.14
N TYR A 40 -5.31 6.77 3.36
CA TYR A 40 -5.44 7.37 2.04
C TYR A 40 -6.14 6.40 1.09
N TYR A 41 -7.29 6.80 0.55
CA TYR A 41 -8.09 5.98 -0.36
C TYR A 41 -7.92 6.46 -1.80
N VAL A 42 -7.69 5.52 -2.71
CA VAL A 42 -7.65 5.73 -4.15
C VAL A 42 -8.63 4.77 -4.82
N SER A 43 -9.57 5.32 -5.59
CA SER A 43 -10.61 4.55 -6.26
C SER A 43 -10.05 3.79 -7.46
N SER A 44 -10.10 2.46 -7.42
CA SER A 44 -9.73 1.61 -8.55
C SER A 44 -10.72 1.66 -9.71
N LYS A 45 -11.85 2.39 -9.55
CA LYS A 45 -12.81 2.65 -10.63
C LYS A 45 -12.42 3.88 -11.47
N GLU A 46 -11.63 4.78 -10.90
CA GLU A 46 -11.29 6.08 -11.49
C GLU A 46 -9.84 6.13 -11.95
N PHE A 47 -8.94 5.44 -11.26
CA PHE A 47 -7.51 5.46 -11.54
C PHE A 47 -7.00 4.05 -11.83
N ASN A 48 -6.09 3.94 -12.79
CA ASN A 48 -5.40 2.69 -13.07
C ASN A 48 -4.19 2.52 -12.12
N LEU A 49 -3.51 1.38 -12.25
CA LEU A 49 -2.36 1.04 -11.41
C LEU A 49 -1.11 1.89 -11.69
N GLU A 50 -0.92 2.34 -12.93
CA GLU A 50 0.22 3.18 -13.32
C GLU A 50 0.08 4.56 -12.68
N ASP A 51 -1.12 5.16 -12.78
CA ASP A 51 -1.46 6.44 -12.13
C ASP A 51 -1.24 6.38 -10.62
N LEU A 52 -1.68 5.27 -9.99
CA LEU A 52 -1.45 5.01 -8.57
C LEU A 52 0.05 4.99 -8.27
N CYS A 53 0.84 4.21 -9.01
CA CYS A 53 2.27 4.06 -8.77
C CYS A 53 3.03 5.39 -8.93
N GLU A 54 2.71 6.17 -9.96
CA GLU A 54 3.31 7.49 -10.17
C GLU A 54 2.95 8.46 -9.05
N SER A 55 1.69 8.46 -8.60
CA SER A 55 1.22 9.30 -7.50
C SER A 55 1.96 8.98 -6.19
N ILE A 56 2.04 7.69 -5.83
CA ILE A 56 2.77 7.23 -4.65
C ILE A 56 4.24 7.65 -4.74
N LYS A 57 4.88 7.36 -5.87
CA LYS A 57 6.28 7.70 -6.09
C LYS A 57 6.54 9.18 -5.88
N ARG A 58 5.74 10.04 -6.50
CA ARG A 58 5.90 11.48 -6.39
C ARG A 58 5.74 11.95 -4.94
N GLU A 59 4.75 11.46 -4.23
CA GLU A 59 4.50 11.84 -2.84
C GLU A 59 5.66 11.43 -1.93
N ILE A 60 6.06 10.17 -1.98
CA ILE A 60 7.14 9.61 -1.13
C ILE A 60 8.48 10.28 -1.43
N GLU A 61 8.84 10.43 -2.70
CA GLU A 61 10.09 11.09 -3.09
C GLU A 61 10.08 12.58 -2.71
N SER A 62 8.92 13.26 -2.73
CA SER A 62 8.82 14.68 -2.36
C SER A 62 8.90 14.94 -0.85
N GLU A 63 8.42 14.02 -0.02
CA GLU A 63 8.47 14.17 1.44
C GLU A 63 9.89 14.02 2.00
N CYS A 64 10.80 13.35 1.26
CA CYS A 64 12.19 13.09 1.67
C CYS A 64 12.32 12.52 3.09
N ARG A 65 11.32 11.76 3.55
CA ARG A 65 11.25 11.18 4.89
C ARG A 65 11.21 9.66 4.82
N SER A 66 12.15 9.00 5.49
CA SER A 66 12.10 7.55 5.68
C SER A 66 10.99 7.18 6.67
N ARG A 67 10.25 6.12 6.38
CA ARG A 67 9.12 5.64 7.17
C ARG A 67 9.37 4.23 7.69
N SER A 68 8.77 3.87 8.83
CA SER A 68 8.87 2.49 9.32
C SER A 68 8.25 1.49 8.34
N MET A 69 7.14 1.86 7.70
CA MET A 69 6.42 0.97 6.79
C MET A 69 5.74 1.72 5.64
N ILE A 70 5.70 1.09 4.47
CA ILE A 70 4.79 1.46 3.37
C ILE A 70 3.83 0.30 3.16
N ILE A 71 2.53 0.58 3.20
CA ILE A 71 1.47 -0.42 3.06
C ILE A 71 0.59 -0.05 1.87
N VAL A 72 0.46 -0.96 0.92
CA VAL A 72 -0.51 -0.85 -0.18
C VAL A 72 -1.53 -1.98 -0.05
N TYR A 73 -2.76 -1.61 0.26
CA TYR A 73 -3.89 -2.51 0.35
C TYR A 73 -4.67 -2.52 -0.96
N THR A 74 -5.00 -3.71 -1.47
CA THR A 74 -5.92 -3.86 -2.60
C THR A 74 -6.67 -5.20 -2.58
N ASN A 75 -7.75 -5.27 -3.35
CA ASN A 75 -8.50 -6.50 -3.63
C ASN A 75 -8.24 -7.06 -5.04
N LEU A 76 -7.24 -6.56 -5.74
CA LEU A 76 -6.72 -7.17 -6.97
C LEU A 76 -6.00 -8.49 -6.70
N HIS A 77 -5.97 -9.37 -7.69
CA HIS A 77 -5.20 -10.61 -7.62
C HIS A 77 -3.71 -10.32 -7.68
N GLU A 78 -2.91 -11.22 -7.10
CA GLU A 78 -1.46 -11.08 -7.08
C GLU A 78 -0.84 -10.91 -8.49
N SER A 79 -1.41 -11.55 -9.50
CA SER A 79 -0.96 -11.45 -10.90
C SER A 79 -1.12 -10.05 -11.49
N GLU A 80 -1.99 -9.21 -10.92
CA GLU A 80 -2.32 -7.88 -11.42
C GLU A 80 -1.45 -6.77 -10.79
N ILE A 81 -0.86 -7.02 -9.61
CA ILE A 81 -0.20 -6.00 -8.80
C ILE A 81 1.32 -5.91 -9.02
N GLY A 82 1.82 -6.38 -10.17
CA GLY A 82 3.26 -6.43 -10.46
C GLY A 82 3.96 -5.09 -10.33
N CYS A 83 3.34 -4.00 -10.82
CA CYS A 83 3.87 -2.65 -10.71
C CYS A 83 3.96 -2.16 -9.25
N ILE A 84 2.95 -2.44 -8.42
CA ILE A 84 2.94 -2.09 -6.99
C ILE A 84 4.10 -2.79 -6.29
N LYS A 85 4.29 -4.09 -6.55
CA LYS A 85 5.39 -4.87 -5.96
C LYS A 85 6.74 -4.25 -6.29
N SER A 86 7.01 -4.03 -7.58
CA SER A 86 8.27 -3.44 -8.03
C SER A 86 8.52 -2.05 -7.42
N LEU A 87 7.47 -1.24 -7.28
CA LEU A 87 7.56 0.08 -6.66
C LEU A 87 7.93 -0.01 -5.18
N VAL A 88 7.24 -0.88 -4.42
CA VAL A 88 7.47 -1.04 -2.98
C VAL A 88 8.85 -1.67 -2.70
N GLU A 89 9.28 -2.66 -3.50
CA GLU A 89 10.64 -3.21 -3.43
C GLU A 89 11.70 -2.15 -3.68
N LYS A 90 11.45 -1.24 -4.63
CA LYS A 90 12.33 -0.11 -4.89
C LYS A 90 12.39 0.82 -3.68
N PHE A 91 11.27 1.15 -3.04
CA PHE A 91 11.28 2.01 -1.85
C PHE A 91 12.02 1.40 -0.66
N GLU A 92 11.94 0.08 -0.46
CA GLU A 92 12.78 -0.59 0.55
C GLU A 92 14.27 -0.48 0.18
N SER A 93 14.62 -0.73 -1.08
CA SER A 93 16.00 -0.71 -1.59
C SER A 93 16.63 0.69 -1.51
N ASP A 94 15.84 1.72 -1.81
CA ASP A 94 16.23 3.13 -1.76
C ASP A 94 16.07 3.75 -0.35
N HIS A 95 15.76 2.93 0.67
CA HIS A 95 15.64 3.33 2.09
C HIS A 95 14.53 4.35 2.41
N PHE A 96 13.52 4.49 1.54
CA PHE A 96 12.31 5.25 1.84
C PHE A 96 11.44 4.57 2.90
N CYS A 97 11.55 3.25 3.04
CA CYS A 97 10.96 2.55 4.18
C CYS A 97 11.81 1.39 4.67
N ARG A 98 11.58 0.97 5.91
CA ARG A 98 12.19 -0.26 6.45
C ARG A 98 11.47 -1.52 5.99
N TRP A 99 10.14 -1.44 5.87
CA TRP A 99 9.29 -2.55 5.45
C TRP A 99 8.22 -2.10 4.46
N GLY A 100 8.15 -2.77 3.33
CA GLY A 100 7.10 -2.68 2.35
C GLY A 100 6.13 -3.85 2.51
N VAL A 101 4.83 -3.55 2.57
CA VAL A 101 3.76 -4.53 2.70
C VAL A 101 2.76 -4.32 1.58
N VAL A 102 2.51 -5.36 0.78
CA VAL A 102 1.46 -5.35 -0.24
C VAL A 102 0.41 -6.37 0.14
N MET A 103 -0.82 -5.91 0.38
CA MET A 103 -1.94 -6.76 0.71
C MET A 103 -2.82 -6.93 -0.53
N CYS A 104 -3.06 -8.16 -0.96
CA CYS A 104 -3.81 -8.46 -2.18
C CYS A 104 -4.80 -9.61 -1.99
N LYS A 105 -5.63 -9.85 -2.99
CA LYS A 105 -6.49 -11.02 -3.05
C LYS A 105 -5.68 -12.25 -3.45
N GLU A 106 -6.08 -13.40 -2.91
CA GLU A 106 -5.53 -14.71 -3.28
C GLU A 106 -5.87 -15.07 -4.74
#